data_AF-A0A8H7D9N3-F1
#
_entry.id   AF-A0A8H7D9N3-F1
#
_cell.length_a   1.000
_cell.length_b   1.000
_cell.length_c   1.000
_cell.angle_alpha   90.00
_cell.angle_beta   90.00
_cell.angle_gamma   90.00
#
_symmetry.space_group_name_H-M   'P 1'
#
loop_
_entity.id
_entity.type
_entity.pdbx_description
1 polymer ?
#
loop_
_entity_poly.entity_id
_entity_poly.type
_entity_poly.pdbx_seq_one_letter_code
_entity_poly.pdbx_strand_id
1 'polypeptide(L)'
;MRPTSIAFNSSLHMVRVVFNFRSIIHMLLLNKLNTDRFRPVSWRHMVCSWDVFFQKRIFAHPRPFEGFLLRTVFFSRITSGRECNFRFLTRVNFNGSQITRCDISIGRRVPFCGGRLVFLNTRRTTFPFAFLAMSLEYTEIPVLDWTLAKRDAPAFISQLRNAMINVGFLYLSNHPVPMDLVNHVIDLTPKFFTLPQKVKNSVDMSLSPHFHGYLRVGGEARDGHPDTREQFNFGGDRVCRYVEGQPEYLKLHGNAPWPEDAALPGFRQTMLEFYKCLEDLSWEFTGYVSQALGLEAHELYSLFDSDRSKLQPRCKLMSYPPSPPGTTGIGSGIGPHPDKSILTYLLQASEQRVLEVQNHSGDWVPVPPIEGTFVINLGRALETATQKITKATIHRVLSPVKDPRYSIAFFSSLGMDIRIAEVKFEFPQEVLDMKKARDERTGDKTEFKYRDSDYRKAGEVVLDEKIKTHPMATLQFYPALFDKFFPNGLPAHLVAH
;
A
#
# COMPACT_ATOMS: atom_id res chain seq x y z
N MET A 1 13.16 -71.61 10.88
CA MET A 1 11.82 -72.06 10.41
C MET A 1 11.01 -70.85 9.98
N ARG A 2 10.03 -71.09 9.12
CA ARG A 2 9.33 -70.17 8.20
C ARG A 2 8.71 -68.89 8.80
N PRO A 3 8.47 -67.87 7.93
CA PRO A 3 7.66 -66.69 8.22
C PRO A 3 6.15 -67.00 8.16
N THR A 4 5.33 -66.23 8.87
CA THR A 4 3.88 -66.19 8.69
C THR A 4 3.46 -64.85 8.10
N SER A 5 2.80 -64.95 6.94
CA SER A 5 2.12 -63.90 6.19
C SER A 5 0.80 -63.51 6.85
N ILE A 6 0.47 -62.21 6.85
CA ILE A 6 -0.93 -61.75 6.85
C ILE A 6 -1.08 -60.76 5.69
N ALA A 7 -2.02 -61.09 4.79
CA ALA A 7 -2.37 -60.35 3.60
C ALA A 7 -3.09 -59.04 3.93
N PHE A 8 -2.79 -57.97 3.18
CA PHE A 8 -3.66 -56.80 3.10
C PHE A 8 -4.41 -56.82 1.77
N ASN A 9 -5.74 -56.88 1.89
CA ASN A 9 -6.68 -56.79 0.80
C ASN A 9 -6.60 -55.41 0.14
N SER A 10 -6.51 -55.40 -1.19
CA SER A 10 -6.52 -54.20 -2.02
C SER A 10 -7.96 -53.66 -2.16
N SER A 11 -8.32 -52.64 -1.39
CA SER A 11 -9.46 -51.78 -1.71
C SER A 11 -8.98 -50.64 -2.62
N LEU A 12 -9.30 -50.74 -3.91
CA LEU A 12 -9.17 -49.64 -4.86
C LEU A 12 -9.99 -48.43 -4.37
N HIS A 13 -9.32 -47.40 -3.87
CA HIS A 13 -9.92 -46.07 -3.79
C HIS A 13 -9.86 -45.41 -5.16
N MET A 14 -10.98 -45.43 -5.88
CA MET A 14 -11.18 -44.65 -7.09
C MET A 14 -11.06 -43.16 -6.73
N VAL A 15 -9.93 -42.54 -7.08
CA VAL A 15 -9.76 -41.09 -7.02
C VAL A 15 -10.47 -40.51 -8.24
N ARG A 16 -11.63 -39.88 -8.02
CA ARG A 16 -12.35 -39.14 -9.07
C ARG A 16 -11.76 -37.72 -9.12
N VAL A 17 -10.81 -37.49 -10.02
CA VAL A 17 -10.27 -36.15 -10.31
C VAL A 17 -11.26 -35.44 -11.24
N VAL A 18 -11.86 -34.35 -10.77
CA VAL A 18 -12.74 -33.49 -11.59
C VAL A 18 -11.92 -32.31 -12.08
N PHE A 19 -11.68 -32.24 -13.39
CA PHE A 19 -11.03 -31.09 -14.03
C PHE A 19 -12.05 -29.97 -14.25
N ASN A 20 -11.73 -28.76 -13.81
CA ASN A 20 -12.54 -27.57 -14.04
C ASN A 20 -11.84 -26.70 -15.09
N PHE A 21 -12.26 -26.81 -16.36
CA PHE A 21 -11.81 -25.90 -17.43
C PHE A 21 -12.96 -24.95 -17.77
N ARG A 22 -12.81 -23.67 -17.42
CA ARG A 22 -13.51 -22.59 -18.11
C ARG A 22 -12.51 -21.54 -18.60
N SER A 23 -12.70 -21.20 -19.86
CA SER A 23 -11.86 -20.46 -20.79
C SER A 23 -11.64 -18.99 -20.43
N ILE A 24 -10.43 -18.48 -20.67
CA ILE A 24 -10.22 -17.14 -21.24
C ILE A 24 -9.17 -17.29 -22.36
N ILE A 25 -9.62 -17.13 -23.60
CA ILE A 25 -8.77 -16.91 -24.77
C ILE A 25 -8.68 -15.40 -24.92
N HIS A 26 -7.51 -14.82 -24.70
CA HIS A 26 -7.13 -13.54 -25.29
C HIS A 26 -5.74 -13.73 -25.88
N MET A 27 -5.64 -13.75 -27.22
CA MET A 27 -4.37 -13.61 -27.93
C MET A 27 -4.37 -12.25 -28.61
N LEU A 28 -3.40 -11.42 -28.23
CA LEU A 28 -3.01 -10.18 -28.90
C LEU A 28 -2.49 -10.49 -30.30
N LEU A 29 -3.13 -9.91 -31.32
CA LEU A 29 -2.61 -9.83 -32.69
C LEU A 29 -1.97 -8.45 -32.89
N LEU A 30 -0.64 -8.38 -32.77
CA LEU A 30 0.15 -7.24 -33.25
C LEU A 30 1.42 -7.76 -33.93
N ASN A 31 1.41 -7.85 -35.27
CA ASN A 31 2.32 -7.06 -36.10
C ASN A 31 2.09 -7.21 -37.63
N LYS A 32 1.85 -6.04 -38.24
CA LYS A 32 2.27 -5.46 -39.54
C LYS A 32 2.17 -6.24 -40.88
N LEU A 33 1.57 -5.48 -41.82
CA LEU A 33 1.49 -5.62 -43.27
C LEU A 33 2.83 -5.54 -44.02
N ASN A 34 2.79 -6.01 -45.27
CA ASN A 34 3.70 -5.83 -46.42
C ASN A 34 4.99 -6.66 -46.48
N THR A 35 4.96 -7.74 -47.26
CA THR A 35 5.48 -7.79 -48.66
C THR A 35 5.40 -9.21 -49.22
N ASP A 36 5.17 -9.31 -50.52
CA ASP A 36 5.10 -10.56 -51.29
C ASP A 36 6.31 -11.48 -51.05
N ARG A 37 6.04 -12.71 -50.58
CA ARG A 37 6.64 -14.00 -51.00
C ARG A 37 6.34 -15.07 -49.96
N PHE A 38 5.56 -16.07 -50.35
CA PHE A 38 5.36 -17.30 -49.59
C PHE A 38 6.69 -18.07 -49.41
N ARG A 39 7.08 -18.33 -48.15
CA ARG A 39 7.85 -19.52 -47.74
C ARG A 39 7.27 -20.07 -46.44
N PRO A 40 7.09 -21.40 -46.30
CA PRO A 40 6.62 -21.98 -45.05
C PRO A 40 7.74 -22.01 -44.01
N VAL A 41 7.54 -21.34 -42.87
CA VAL A 41 8.42 -21.43 -41.69
C VAL A 41 7.91 -22.55 -40.78
N SER A 42 8.80 -23.45 -40.35
CA SER A 42 8.49 -24.56 -39.46
C SER A 42 8.34 -24.09 -38.01
N TRP A 43 7.17 -24.29 -37.42
CA TRP A 43 6.93 -24.08 -36.00
C TRP A 43 7.54 -25.23 -35.19
N ARG A 44 8.67 -25.00 -34.51
CA ARG A 44 9.16 -25.89 -33.46
C ARG A 44 9.49 -25.06 -32.22
N HIS A 45 8.75 -25.36 -31.15
CA HIS A 45 8.89 -24.94 -29.75
C HIS A 45 8.16 -23.64 -29.35
N MET A 46 7.10 -23.82 -28.57
CA MET A 46 6.47 -22.80 -27.74
C MET A 46 6.54 -23.32 -26.30
N VAL A 47 7.20 -22.58 -25.40
CA VAL A 47 7.31 -22.92 -23.97
C VAL A 47 6.49 -21.90 -23.20
N CYS A 48 5.47 -22.36 -22.48
CA CYS A 48 4.71 -21.55 -21.53
C CYS A 48 4.79 -22.22 -20.15
N SER A 49 5.15 -21.47 -19.11
CA SER A 49 5.06 -21.91 -17.71
C SER A 49 3.78 -21.39 -17.07
N TRP A 50 3.11 -22.22 -16.28
CA TRP A 50 1.94 -21.85 -15.47
C TRP A 50 2.10 -22.45 -14.08
N ASP A 51 1.74 -21.70 -13.05
CA ASP A 51 1.59 -22.22 -11.68
C ASP A 51 0.14 -22.67 -11.46
N VAL A 52 -0.05 -23.89 -10.97
CA VAL A 52 -1.37 -24.47 -10.67
C VAL A 52 -1.41 -24.84 -9.20
N PHE A 53 -2.29 -24.18 -8.43
CA PHE A 53 -2.57 -24.53 -7.03
C PHE A 53 -3.62 -25.65 -6.95
N PHE A 54 -3.35 -26.69 -6.16
CA PHE A 54 -4.31 -27.75 -5.86
C PHE A 54 -4.85 -27.60 -4.43
N GLN A 55 -6.18 -27.53 -4.28
CA GLN A 55 -6.85 -27.74 -2.99
C GLN A 55 -7.35 -29.18 -2.88
N LYS A 56 -6.93 -29.88 -1.82
CA LYS A 56 -7.49 -31.21 -1.46
C LYS A 56 -8.45 -31.01 -0.27
N ARG A 57 -9.76 -31.26 -0.47
CA ARG A 57 -10.71 -31.46 0.63
C ARG A 57 -10.74 -32.95 0.96
N ILE A 58 -10.28 -33.33 2.14
CA ILE A 58 -10.59 -34.63 2.74
C ILE A 58 -11.59 -34.35 3.86
N PHE A 59 -12.79 -34.94 3.76
CA PHE A 59 -13.71 -34.99 4.88
C PHE A 59 -13.14 -36.00 5.90
N ALA A 60 -12.93 -35.51 7.13
CA ALA A 60 -12.54 -36.20 8.37
C ALA A 60 -11.11 -35.90 8.89
N HIS A 61 -11.10 -35.27 10.07
CA HIS A 61 -10.04 -34.99 11.06
C HIS A 61 -9.23 -33.66 11.00
N PRO A 62 -8.91 -33.07 12.18
CA PRO A 62 -8.42 -31.69 12.30
C PRO A 62 -6.93 -31.63 12.64
N ARG A 63 -6.06 -31.25 11.69
CA ARG A 63 -4.69 -30.73 11.92
C ARG A 63 -4.27 -29.80 10.76
N PRO A 64 -3.35 -28.84 10.97
CA PRO A 64 -3.15 -27.71 10.06
C PRO A 64 -2.33 -28.06 8.81
N PHE A 65 -2.54 -27.25 7.77
CA PHE A 65 -2.01 -27.40 6.41
C PHE A 65 -0.53 -27.04 6.28
N GLU A 66 0.22 -27.81 5.50
CA GLU A 66 1.45 -27.38 4.81
C GLU A 66 1.19 -27.40 3.30
N GLY A 67 1.51 -26.29 2.61
CA GLY A 67 1.34 -26.16 1.15
C GLY A 67 2.50 -26.80 0.38
N PHE A 68 2.21 -27.46 -0.75
CA PHE A 68 3.21 -28.04 -1.63
C PHE A 68 3.29 -27.27 -2.96
N LEU A 69 4.51 -27.05 -3.47
CA LEU A 69 4.78 -26.50 -4.79
C LEU A 69 5.10 -27.63 -5.77
N LEU A 70 4.36 -27.76 -6.88
CA LEU A 70 4.59 -28.76 -7.93
C LEU A 70 4.98 -28.06 -9.23
N ARG A 71 6.24 -28.19 -9.67
CA ARG A 71 6.67 -27.72 -11.01
C ARG A 71 6.33 -28.77 -12.06
N THR A 72 5.43 -28.43 -12.99
CA THR A 72 5.08 -29.29 -14.14
C THR A 72 5.64 -28.68 -15.43
N VAL A 73 6.29 -29.48 -16.28
CA VAL A 73 6.83 -29.05 -17.58
C VAL A 73 6.01 -29.66 -18.70
N PHE A 74 5.48 -28.83 -19.60
CA PHE A 74 4.69 -29.27 -20.75
C PHE A 74 5.56 -29.44 -21.99
N PHE A 75 5.41 -30.56 -22.71
CA PHE A 75 5.95 -30.73 -24.06
C PHE A 75 4.80 -31.02 -25.02
N SER A 76 4.65 -30.20 -26.07
CA SER A 76 3.79 -30.53 -27.19
C SER A 76 4.64 -31.01 -28.37
N ARG A 77 4.23 -32.12 -29.00
CA ARG A 77 4.74 -32.54 -30.30
C ARG A 77 3.54 -32.62 -31.23
N ILE A 78 3.45 -31.69 -32.17
CA ILE A 78 2.41 -31.71 -33.20
C ILE A 78 2.85 -32.71 -34.26
N THR A 79 2.15 -33.84 -34.37
CA THR A 79 2.24 -34.74 -35.51
C THR A 79 1.11 -34.43 -36.48
N SER A 80 1.44 -34.40 -37.77
CA SER A 80 0.57 -33.97 -38.87
C SER A 80 -0.83 -34.58 -38.83
N GLY A 81 -1.84 -33.71 -38.89
CA GLY A 81 -3.19 -34.03 -39.37
C GLY A 81 -4.08 -34.83 -38.42
N ARG A 82 -4.95 -34.10 -37.71
CA ARG A 82 -6.19 -34.57 -37.04
C ARG A 82 -6.12 -35.17 -35.64
N GLU A 83 -4.95 -35.28 -34.99
CA GLU A 83 -4.88 -35.63 -33.57
C GLU A 83 -3.85 -34.78 -32.81
N CYS A 84 -4.27 -34.19 -31.68
CA CYS A 84 -3.37 -33.58 -30.70
C CYS A 84 -3.21 -34.55 -29.53
N ASN A 85 -2.05 -35.21 -29.44
CA ASN A 85 -1.71 -36.04 -28.28
C ASN A 85 -0.91 -35.21 -27.27
N PHE A 86 -1.49 -34.96 -26.10
CA PHE A 86 -0.79 -34.33 -24.97
C PHE A 86 -0.10 -35.43 -24.16
N ARG A 87 1.21 -35.29 -23.93
CA ARG A 87 1.96 -36.14 -23.00
C ARG A 87 2.26 -35.34 -21.74
N PHE A 88 1.82 -35.87 -20.60
CA PHE A 88 2.07 -35.30 -19.29
C PHE A 88 3.26 -36.01 -18.67
N LEU A 89 4.22 -35.25 -18.13
CA LEU A 89 5.34 -35.79 -17.39
C LEU A 89 5.33 -35.14 -16.00
N THR A 90 4.77 -35.86 -15.02
CA THR A 90 4.70 -35.38 -13.64
C THR A 90 5.86 -35.99 -12.86
N ARG A 91 6.64 -35.16 -12.17
CA ARG A 91 7.69 -35.61 -11.25
C ARG A 91 7.18 -35.39 -9.83
N VAL A 92 6.95 -36.46 -9.09
CA VAL A 92 6.55 -36.41 -7.67
C VAL A 92 7.66 -37.06 -6.86
N ASN A 93 8.29 -36.31 -5.97
CA ASN A 93 9.29 -36.85 -5.04
C ASN A 93 8.59 -37.24 -3.75
N PHE A 94 8.70 -38.52 -3.39
CA PHE A 94 8.37 -39.02 -2.06
C PHE A 94 9.64 -39.57 -1.44
N ASN A 95 10.00 -39.07 -0.25
CA ASN A 95 11.05 -39.56 0.65
C ASN A 95 11.91 -40.72 0.12
N GLY A 96 12.87 -40.42 -0.74
CA GLY A 96 14.06 -41.24 -0.96
C GLY A 96 13.95 -42.54 -1.77
N SER A 97 12.84 -42.92 -2.42
CA SER A 97 12.87 -44.13 -3.29
C SER A 97 11.85 -44.21 -4.43
N GLN A 98 12.39 -44.46 -5.64
CA GLN A 98 11.87 -44.92 -6.94
C GLN A 98 10.65 -44.27 -7.65
N ILE A 99 10.82 -44.14 -8.97
CA ILE A 99 10.02 -43.42 -9.95
C ILE A 99 8.87 -44.29 -10.47
N THR A 100 7.63 -43.80 -10.38
CA THR A 100 6.49 -44.40 -11.11
C THR A 100 6.06 -43.50 -12.24
N ARG A 101 6.24 -43.97 -13.48
CA ARG A 101 5.78 -43.32 -14.71
C ARG A 101 4.26 -43.45 -14.81
N CYS A 102 3.55 -42.34 -15.00
CA CYS A 102 2.11 -42.34 -15.23
C CYS A 102 1.84 -41.77 -16.63
N ASP A 103 1.42 -42.63 -17.57
CA ASP A 103 1.01 -42.21 -18.91
C ASP A 103 -0.51 -41.98 -18.91
N ILE A 104 -0.95 -40.73 -19.12
CA ILE A 104 -2.38 -40.39 -19.26
C ILE A 104 -2.65 -40.03 -20.71
N SER A 105 -3.56 -40.75 -21.37
CA SER A 105 -4.06 -40.47 -22.72
C SER A 105 -5.48 -39.92 -22.64
N ILE A 106 -5.74 -38.78 -23.28
CA ILE A 106 -7.07 -38.20 -23.40
C ILE A 106 -7.51 -38.37 -24.86
N GLY A 107 -8.26 -39.43 -25.15
CA GLY A 107 -8.89 -39.63 -26.45
C GLY A 107 -10.27 -38.96 -26.50
N ARG A 108 -10.40 -37.81 -27.18
CA ARG A 108 -11.71 -37.33 -27.65
C ARG A 108 -11.66 -37.00 -29.13
N ARG A 109 -12.51 -37.69 -29.91
CA ARG A 109 -12.83 -37.34 -31.30
C ARG A 109 -13.84 -36.21 -31.30
N VAL A 110 -13.58 -35.14 -32.06
CA VAL A 110 -14.58 -34.10 -32.37
C VAL A 110 -14.74 -34.07 -33.89
N PRO A 111 -15.93 -34.36 -34.46
CA PRO A 111 -16.15 -34.22 -35.88
C PRO A 111 -16.43 -32.74 -36.20
N PHE A 112 -15.85 -32.26 -37.30
CA PHE A 112 -16.05 -30.91 -37.83
C PHE A 112 -16.85 -31.05 -39.13
N CYS A 113 -18.10 -30.56 -39.15
CA CYS A 113 -18.89 -30.38 -40.37
C CYS A 113 -19.57 -29.00 -40.34
N GLY A 114 -19.66 -28.38 -41.51
CA GLY A 114 -19.86 -26.94 -41.70
C GLY A 114 -21.10 -26.32 -41.05
N GLY A 115 -20.88 -25.12 -40.51
CA GLY A 115 -21.81 -23.99 -40.62
C GLY A 115 -23.24 -24.14 -40.07
N ARG A 116 -23.41 -24.43 -38.77
CA ARG A 116 -24.44 -23.88 -37.85
C ARG A 116 -24.44 -24.68 -36.54
N LEU A 117 -24.30 -24.01 -35.39
CA LEU A 117 -24.46 -24.63 -34.09
C LEU A 117 -25.96 -24.79 -33.77
N VAL A 118 -26.46 -26.02 -33.73
CA VAL A 118 -27.79 -26.35 -33.18
C VAL A 118 -27.60 -26.84 -31.75
N PHE A 119 -28.18 -26.15 -30.78
CA PHE A 119 -28.18 -26.58 -29.38
C PHE A 119 -29.23 -27.68 -29.16
N LEU A 120 -28.78 -28.92 -28.91
CA LEU A 120 -29.64 -29.99 -28.42
C LEU A 120 -29.84 -29.83 -26.91
N ASN A 121 -31.10 -29.58 -26.56
CA ASN A 121 -31.64 -29.42 -25.22
C ASN A 121 -31.50 -30.74 -24.43
N THR A 122 -30.69 -30.77 -23.38
CA THR A 122 -30.71 -31.86 -22.38
C THR A 122 -30.86 -31.29 -20.97
N ARG A 123 -31.84 -31.90 -20.29
CA ARG A 123 -32.47 -31.62 -18.99
C ARG A 123 -31.62 -30.90 -17.94
N ARG A 124 -32.21 -29.83 -17.39
CA ARG A 124 -31.76 -29.06 -16.22
C ARG A 124 -31.71 -29.93 -14.97
N THR A 125 -30.52 -30.13 -14.43
CA THR A 125 -30.29 -30.27 -12.99
C THR A 125 -29.51 -29.05 -12.53
N THR A 126 -30.21 -28.07 -11.95
CA THR A 126 -29.61 -26.87 -11.38
C THR A 126 -29.06 -27.20 -10.00
N PHE A 127 -27.74 -27.40 -9.90
CA PHE A 127 -27.02 -27.23 -8.64
C PHE A 127 -26.63 -25.76 -8.49
N PRO A 128 -26.84 -25.10 -7.34
CA PRO A 128 -26.37 -23.74 -7.13
C PRO A 128 -24.87 -23.81 -6.83
N PHE A 129 -24.05 -23.78 -7.88
CA PHE A 129 -22.63 -23.46 -7.72
C PHE A 129 -22.52 -21.94 -7.66
N ALA A 130 -22.48 -21.40 -6.45
CA ALA A 130 -21.98 -20.06 -6.22
C ALA A 130 -20.56 -20.00 -6.81
N PHE A 131 -20.39 -19.23 -7.88
CA PHE A 131 -19.08 -18.83 -8.36
C PHE A 131 -18.42 -18.02 -7.24
N LEU A 132 -17.46 -18.62 -6.54
CA LEU A 132 -16.51 -17.84 -5.77
C LEU A 132 -15.63 -17.14 -6.82
N ALA A 133 -15.98 -15.89 -7.16
CA ALA A 133 -15.09 -15.04 -7.92
C ALA A 133 -13.80 -14.89 -7.10
N MET A 134 -12.71 -15.52 -7.53
CA MET A 134 -11.39 -15.15 -7.02
C MET A 134 -11.22 -13.67 -7.38
N SER A 135 -11.04 -12.81 -6.37
CA SER A 135 -10.90 -11.38 -6.62
C SER A 135 -9.64 -11.15 -7.45
N LEU A 136 -9.75 -10.31 -8.48
CA LEU A 136 -8.62 -9.82 -9.29
C LEU A 136 -7.87 -8.69 -8.56
N GLU A 137 -8.06 -8.58 -7.25
CA GLU A 137 -7.55 -7.51 -6.42
C GLU A 137 -6.23 -7.90 -5.76
N TYR A 138 -5.41 -6.90 -5.46
CA TYR A 138 -4.15 -7.14 -4.79
C TYR A 138 -4.38 -7.68 -3.36
N THR A 139 -3.55 -8.64 -2.98
CA THR A 139 -3.56 -9.28 -1.65
C THR A 139 -2.25 -9.04 -0.89
N GLU A 140 -1.32 -8.31 -1.50
CA GLU A 140 -0.03 -7.93 -0.92
C GLU A 140 0.41 -6.56 -1.43
N ILE A 141 1.28 -5.90 -0.66
CA ILE A 141 1.85 -4.60 -1.02
C ILE A 141 3.15 -4.83 -1.80
N PRO A 142 3.32 -4.21 -2.98
CA PRO A 142 4.51 -4.42 -3.81
C PRO A 142 5.76 -3.88 -3.12
N VAL A 143 6.89 -4.60 -3.28
CA VAL A 143 8.21 -4.18 -2.81
C VAL A 143 9.03 -3.70 -4.00
N LEU A 144 9.49 -2.45 -3.95
CA LEU A 144 10.34 -1.85 -4.98
C LEU A 144 11.77 -1.71 -4.42
N ASP A 145 12.75 -2.08 -5.24
CA ASP A 145 14.17 -1.91 -4.94
C ASP A 145 14.65 -0.57 -5.49
N TRP A 146 15.02 0.35 -4.60
CA TRP A 146 15.49 1.68 -4.98
C TRP A 146 16.75 1.63 -5.85
N THR A 147 17.60 0.60 -5.74
CA THR A 147 18.81 0.49 -6.58
C THR A 147 18.48 0.32 -8.06
N LEU A 148 17.28 -0.17 -8.40
CA LEU A 148 16.80 -0.25 -9.79
C LEU A 148 16.63 1.14 -10.40
N ALA A 149 16.36 2.17 -9.61
CA ALA A 149 16.24 3.54 -10.11
C ALA A 149 17.50 4.03 -10.86
N LYS A 150 18.67 3.45 -10.53
CA LYS A 150 19.95 3.68 -11.23
C LYS A 150 20.35 2.54 -12.17
N ARG A 151 20.08 1.29 -11.80
CA ARG A 151 20.52 0.10 -12.56
C ARG A 151 19.62 -0.20 -13.78
N ASP A 152 18.33 0.07 -13.66
CA ASP A 152 17.29 -0.17 -14.68
C ASP A 152 16.09 0.75 -14.39
N ALA A 153 16.28 2.05 -14.67
CA ALA A 153 15.26 3.06 -14.41
C ALA A 153 13.90 2.73 -15.08
N PRO A 154 13.84 2.25 -16.34
CA PRO A 154 12.57 1.84 -16.95
C PRO A 154 11.82 0.77 -16.15
N ALA A 155 12.53 -0.25 -15.63
CA ALA A 155 11.89 -1.28 -14.81
C ALA A 155 11.35 -0.71 -13.50
N PHE A 156 12.13 0.14 -12.80
CA PHE A 156 11.68 0.80 -11.58
C PHE A 156 10.44 1.69 -11.83
N ILE A 157 10.48 2.51 -12.88
CA ILE A 157 9.37 3.39 -13.29
C ILE A 157 8.11 2.57 -13.61
N SER A 158 8.24 1.43 -14.28
CA SER A 158 7.11 0.55 -14.59
C SER A 158 6.49 -0.06 -13.32
N GLN A 159 7.31 -0.55 -12.39
CA GLN A 159 6.85 -1.08 -11.10
C GLN A 159 6.15 0.02 -10.27
N LEU A 160 6.74 1.22 -10.25
CA LEU A 160 6.19 2.37 -9.54
C LEU A 160 4.84 2.81 -10.13
N ARG A 161 4.75 2.91 -11.46
CA ARG A 161 3.48 3.21 -12.16
C ARG A 161 2.39 2.22 -11.77
N ASN A 162 2.70 0.93 -11.77
CA ASN A 162 1.74 -0.10 -11.37
C ASN A 162 1.30 0.06 -9.91
N ALA A 163 2.24 0.27 -8.98
CA ALA A 163 1.93 0.48 -7.56
C ALA A 163 1.04 1.72 -7.35
N MET A 164 1.37 2.84 -8.00
CA MET A 164 0.65 4.10 -7.85
C MET A 164 -0.78 4.06 -8.40
N ILE A 165 -0.98 3.40 -9.55
CA ILE A 165 -2.29 3.31 -10.20
C ILE A 165 -3.13 2.24 -9.50
N ASN A 166 -2.60 1.03 -9.29
CA ASN A 166 -3.42 -0.10 -8.86
C ASN A 166 -3.50 -0.28 -7.34
N VAL A 167 -2.53 0.19 -6.56
CA VAL A 167 -2.41 -0.12 -5.13
C VAL A 167 -2.48 1.13 -4.24
N GLY A 168 -1.74 2.19 -4.57
CA GLY A 168 -1.59 3.40 -3.74
C GLY A 168 -0.63 3.24 -2.55
N PHE A 169 0.01 2.07 -2.41
CA PHE A 169 0.97 1.69 -1.37
C PHE A 169 2.11 0.87 -1.99
N LEU A 170 3.31 0.98 -1.43
CA LEU A 170 4.47 0.15 -1.74
C LEU A 170 5.46 0.10 -0.56
N TYR A 171 6.32 -0.91 -0.51
CA TYR A 171 7.56 -0.86 0.26
C TYR A 171 8.69 -0.37 -0.64
N LEU A 172 9.55 0.49 -0.09
CA LEU A 172 10.81 0.88 -0.72
C LEU A 172 11.97 0.27 0.05
N SER A 173 12.63 -0.70 -0.58
CA SER A 173 13.83 -1.37 -0.08
C SER A 173 15.10 -0.74 -0.65
N ASN A 174 16.23 -0.95 0.02
CA ASN A 174 17.54 -0.41 -0.37
C ASN A 174 17.54 1.12 -0.59
N HIS A 175 16.69 1.82 0.17
CA HIS A 175 16.56 3.28 0.12
C HIS A 175 17.89 3.97 0.50
N PRO A 176 18.10 5.24 0.11
CA PRO A 176 19.39 5.90 0.30
C PRO A 176 19.63 6.42 1.73
N VAL A 177 18.63 6.35 2.63
CA VAL A 177 18.79 6.77 4.04
C VAL A 177 19.75 5.81 4.75
N PRO A 178 20.81 6.31 5.42
CA PRO A 178 21.77 5.45 6.12
C PRO A 178 21.12 4.55 7.17
N MET A 179 21.42 3.26 7.14
CA MET A 179 20.81 2.30 8.07
C MET A 179 21.20 2.52 9.53
N ASP A 180 22.40 3.02 9.81
CA ASP A 180 22.81 3.37 11.18
C ASP A 180 21.91 4.48 11.76
N LEU A 181 21.52 5.46 10.94
CA LEU A 181 20.59 6.52 11.33
C LEU A 181 19.18 5.97 11.54
N VAL A 182 18.70 5.09 10.65
CA VAL A 182 17.41 4.40 10.81
C VAL A 182 17.37 3.62 12.12
N ASN A 183 18.41 2.84 12.40
CA ASN A 183 18.52 2.05 13.62
C ASN A 183 18.57 2.93 14.88
N HIS A 184 19.26 4.07 14.83
CA HIS A 184 19.30 5.01 15.95
C HIS A 184 17.93 5.67 16.19
N VAL A 185 17.18 6.00 15.14
CA VAL A 185 15.79 6.49 15.26
C VAL A 185 14.88 5.43 15.87
N ILE A 186 15.02 4.17 15.45
CA ILE A 186 14.27 3.04 16.03
C ILE A 186 14.58 2.90 17.53
N ASP A 187 15.84 3.00 17.94
CA ASP A 187 16.25 2.90 19.35
C ASP A 187 15.78 4.08 20.22
N LEU A 188 15.82 5.30 19.69
CA LEU A 188 15.42 6.50 20.43
C LEU A 188 13.89 6.66 20.56
N THR A 189 13.12 6.13 19.61
CA THR A 189 11.66 6.32 19.57
C THR A 189 10.97 5.77 20.83
N PRO A 190 11.18 4.52 21.27
CA PRO A 190 10.65 4.03 22.53
C PRO A 190 11.14 4.82 23.74
N LYS A 191 12.44 5.20 23.77
CA LYS A 191 13.05 5.94 24.87
C LYS A 191 12.32 7.26 25.12
N PHE A 192 11.99 8.00 24.05
CA PHE A 192 11.18 9.22 24.15
C PHE A 192 9.82 8.95 24.82
N PHE A 193 9.08 7.93 24.38
CA PHE A 193 7.76 7.64 24.93
C PHE A 193 7.80 7.11 26.37
N THR A 194 8.94 6.55 26.81
CA THR A 194 9.17 6.12 28.20
C THR A 194 9.67 7.23 29.13
N LEU A 195 9.96 8.44 28.62
CA LEU A 195 10.37 9.56 29.47
C LEU A 195 9.30 9.88 30.53
N PRO A 196 9.70 10.43 31.69
CA PRO A 196 8.75 10.89 32.70
C PRO A 196 7.71 11.83 32.08
N GLN A 197 6.44 11.65 32.43
CA GLN A 197 5.35 12.41 31.81
C GLN A 197 5.56 13.93 31.92
N LYS A 198 6.16 14.40 33.01
CA LYS A 198 6.52 15.81 33.20
C LYS A 198 7.46 16.33 32.09
N VAL A 199 8.43 15.53 31.65
CA VAL A 199 9.34 15.87 30.55
C VAL A 199 8.58 15.92 29.23
N LYS A 200 7.74 14.92 28.94
CA LYS A 200 6.91 14.91 27.71
C LYS A 200 5.96 16.11 27.65
N ASN A 201 5.37 16.51 28.79
CA ASN A 201 4.50 17.69 28.87
C ASN A 201 5.26 19.02 28.69
N SER A 202 6.55 19.07 29.03
CA SER A 202 7.35 20.30 28.84
C SER A 202 7.53 20.66 27.36
N VAL A 203 7.23 19.71 26.47
CA VAL A 203 7.28 19.87 25.01
C VAL A 203 5.90 19.65 24.38
N ASP A 204 4.83 19.89 25.13
CA ASP A 204 3.45 19.73 24.65
C ASP A 204 3.16 20.63 23.43
N MET A 205 2.35 20.13 22.51
CA MET A 205 1.98 20.85 21.28
C MET A 205 1.25 22.17 21.56
N SER A 206 0.51 22.26 22.66
CA SER A 206 -0.14 23.50 23.08
C SER A 206 0.84 24.64 23.33
N LEU A 207 2.13 24.36 23.49
CA LEU A 207 3.19 25.35 23.66
C LEU A 207 3.80 25.82 22.32
N SER A 208 3.32 25.31 21.18
CA SER A 208 3.84 25.63 19.85
C SER A 208 2.79 26.29 18.94
N PRO A 209 3.06 27.49 18.38
CA PRO A 209 2.20 28.08 17.35
C PRO A 209 2.23 27.29 16.03
N HIS A 210 3.19 26.37 15.87
CA HIS A 210 3.43 25.63 14.64
C HIS A 210 2.70 24.28 14.59
N PHE A 211 1.98 23.91 15.66
CA PHE A 211 1.38 22.58 15.86
C PHE A 211 2.42 21.45 15.80
N HIS A 212 3.58 21.72 16.40
CA HIS A 212 4.63 20.75 16.67
C HIS A 212 4.73 20.52 18.18
N GLY A 213 5.26 19.38 18.60
CA GLY A 213 5.35 18.98 19.99
C GLY A 213 4.60 17.70 20.30
N TYR A 214 4.57 17.37 21.57
CA TYR A 214 4.00 16.18 22.15
C TYR A 214 2.47 16.25 22.26
N LEU A 215 1.81 15.12 22.05
CA LEU A 215 0.40 14.90 22.34
C LEU A 215 0.25 13.60 23.10
N ARG A 216 -0.55 13.66 24.16
CA ARG A 216 -0.98 12.49 24.93
C ARG A 216 -1.93 11.61 24.12
N VAL A 217 -2.16 10.40 24.60
CA VAL A 217 -3.24 9.54 24.12
C VAL A 217 -4.56 10.31 24.16
N GLY A 218 -5.29 10.31 23.04
CA GLY A 218 -6.52 11.09 22.86
C GLY A 218 -6.33 12.59 22.59
N GLY A 219 -5.09 13.08 22.47
CA GLY A 219 -4.79 14.49 22.20
C GLY A 219 -5.04 14.94 20.75
N GLU A 220 -5.24 14.00 19.82
CA GLU A 220 -5.73 14.24 18.46
C GLU A 220 -7.06 13.50 18.31
N ALA A 221 -8.09 14.20 17.82
CA ALA A 221 -9.38 13.61 17.52
C ALA A 221 -9.66 13.72 16.02
N ARG A 222 -10.15 12.63 15.43
CA ARG A 222 -10.61 12.59 14.03
C ARG A 222 -12.10 12.32 14.02
N ASP A 223 -12.86 13.20 13.35
CA ASP A 223 -14.31 13.11 13.24
C ASP A 223 -15.03 12.92 14.60
N GLY A 224 -14.50 13.54 15.66
CA GLY A 224 -15.04 13.47 17.02
C GLY A 224 -14.62 12.26 17.83
N HIS A 225 -13.82 11.35 17.27
CA HIS A 225 -13.28 10.18 17.98
C HIS A 225 -11.79 10.39 18.31
N PRO A 226 -11.38 10.32 19.59
CA PRO A 226 -9.98 10.42 19.98
C PRO A 226 -9.14 9.25 19.43
N ASP A 227 -7.96 9.55 18.87
CA ASP A 227 -7.00 8.54 18.45
C ASP A 227 -6.42 7.80 19.68
N THR A 228 -6.23 6.48 19.60
CA THR A 228 -5.59 5.70 20.69
C THR A 228 -4.08 5.60 20.47
N ARG A 229 -3.42 6.75 20.38
CA ARG A 229 -1.97 6.86 20.26
C ARG A 229 -1.42 8.07 20.99
N GLU A 230 -0.22 7.92 21.50
CA GLU A 230 0.65 9.01 21.92
C GLU A 230 1.52 9.43 20.73
N GLN A 231 1.85 10.71 20.59
CA GLN A 231 2.66 11.17 19.45
C GLN A 231 3.54 12.38 19.76
N PHE A 232 4.58 12.55 18.96
CA PHE A 232 5.42 13.74 18.93
C PHE A 232 5.58 14.22 17.50
N ASN A 233 5.13 15.45 17.24
CA ASN A 233 5.14 16.05 15.91
C ASN A 233 6.32 17.02 15.77
N PHE A 234 7.03 16.97 14.66
CA PHE A 234 8.11 17.92 14.39
C PHE A 234 8.23 18.21 12.89
N GLY A 235 8.94 19.27 12.56
CA GLY A 235 9.35 19.61 11.19
C GLY A 235 10.87 19.73 11.13
N GLY A 236 11.38 20.23 10.01
CA GLY A 236 12.80 20.58 9.88
C GLY A 236 13.16 21.77 10.77
N ASP A 237 14.46 22.01 10.97
CA ASP A 237 14.96 23.15 11.74
C ASP A 237 14.78 24.45 10.93
N ARG A 238 13.59 25.05 11.03
CA ARG A 238 13.14 26.17 10.21
C ARG A 238 12.67 27.30 11.11
N VAL A 239 13.05 28.53 10.75
CA VAL A 239 12.61 29.74 11.46
C VAL A 239 11.27 30.20 10.91
N CYS A 240 10.31 30.47 11.79
CA CYS A 240 9.04 31.08 11.42
C CYS A 240 9.29 32.48 10.82
N ARG A 241 8.77 32.72 9.61
CA ARG A 241 8.91 34.01 8.90
C ARG A 241 7.63 34.86 8.94
N TYR A 242 6.64 34.47 9.73
CA TYR A 242 5.39 35.23 9.86
C TYR A 242 5.65 36.63 10.42
N VAL A 243 5.00 37.61 9.80
CA VAL A 243 4.91 38.99 10.28
C VAL A 243 3.44 39.37 10.41
N GLU A 244 3.10 40.19 11.40
CA GLU A 244 1.73 40.67 11.60
C GLU A 244 1.14 41.27 10.32
N GLY A 245 -0.13 40.92 10.02
CA GLY A 245 -0.82 41.29 8.78
C GLY A 245 -0.61 40.32 7.61
N GLN A 246 0.33 39.38 7.69
CA GLN A 246 0.46 38.30 6.72
C GLN A 246 -0.55 37.17 6.97
N PRO A 247 -0.77 36.25 6.00
CA PRO A 247 -1.63 35.11 6.21
C PRO A 247 -1.20 34.24 7.40
N GLU A 248 -2.15 33.94 8.29
CA GLU A 248 -1.92 33.19 9.54
C GLU A 248 -1.29 31.80 9.31
N TYR A 249 -1.53 31.16 8.16
CA TYR A 249 -0.96 29.84 7.88
C TYR A 249 0.57 29.85 7.78
N LEU A 250 1.21 31.02 7.61
CA LEU A 250 2.66 31.12 7.66
C LEU A 250 3.22 30.79 9.05
N LYS A 251 2.42 30.94 10.11
CA LYS A 251 2.78 30.47 11.45
C LYS A 251 2.87 28.94 11.55
N LEU A 252 2.42 28.18 10.54
CA LEU A 252 2.65 26.73 10.51
C LEU A 252 4.13 26.37 10.31
N HIS A 253 4.95 27.31 9.82
CA HIS A 253 6.41 27.15 9.72
C HIS A 253 7.06 27.39 11.07
N GLY A 254 7.75 26.40 11.61
CA GLY A 254 8.68 26.62 12.70
C GLY A 254 9.14 25.34 13.36
N ASN A 255 9.87 25.52 14.47
CA ASN A 255 10.49 24.43 15.19
C ASN A 255 9.54 23.74 16.17
N ALA A 256 9.79 22.47 16.43
CA ALA A 256 9.18 21.76 17.55
C ALA A 256 9.82 22.20 18.88
N PRO A 257 9.06 22.24 19.98
CA PRO A 257 9.67 22.18 21.30
C PRO A 257 10.34 20.80 21.45
N TRP A 258 11.63 20.78 21.77
CA TRP A 258 12.42 19.56 21.93
C TRP A 258 12.71 19.31 23.41
N PRO A 259 12.76 18.03 23.87
CA PRO A 259 13.20 17.76 25.23
C PRO A 259 14.64 18.25 25.40
N GLU A 260 14.98 18.65 26.63
CA GLU A 260 16.35 19.00 26.96
C GLU A 260 17.29 17.83 26.64
N ASP A 261 18.49 18.13 26.12
CA ASP A 261 19.45 17.10 25.72
C ASP A 261 19.83 16.18 26.90
N ALA A 262 19.89 16.72 28.12
CA ALA A 262 20.12 15.93 29.33
C ALA A 262 19.04 14.86 29.59
N ALA A 263 17.80 15.08 29.13
CA ALA A 263 16.70 14.13 29.32
C ALA A 263 16.72 13.00 28.27
N LEU A 264 17.13 13.30 27.03
CA LEU A 264 17.31 12.30 25.99
C LEU A 264 18.43 12.74 25.01
N PRO A 265 19.70 12.41 25.33
CA PRO A 265 20.86 12.92 24.60
C PRO A 265 20.82 12.59 23.11
N GLY A 266 21.11 13.59 22.27
CA GLY A 266 21.20 13.43 20.82
C GLY A 266 19.86 13.24 20.09
N PHE A 267 18.72 13.26 20.81
CA PHE A 267 17.40 13.04 20.22
C PHE A 267 17.05 14.04 19.13
N ARG A 268 17.15 15.34 19.44
CA ARG A 268 16.86 16.41 18.48
C ARG A 268 17.71 16.28 17.23
N GLN A 269 19.03 16.11 17.40
CA GLN A 269 19.97 16.03 16.30
C GLN A 269 19.64 14.85 15.38
N THR A 270 19.45 13.66 15.97
CA THR A 270 19.13 12.43 15.23
C THR A 270 17.82 12.56 14.44
N MET A 271 16.78 13.13 15.05
CA MET A 271 15.48 13.31 14.39
C MET A 271 15.55 14.33 13.25
N LEU A 272 16.34 15.40 13.39
CA LEU A 272 16.54 16.41 12.35
C LEU A 272 17.39 15.88 11.18
N GLU A 273 18.41 15.07 11.46
CA GLU A 273 19.18 14.37 10.42
C GLU A 273 18.28 13.41 9.63
N PHE A 274 17.48 12.61 10.34
CA PHE A 274 16.53 11.69 9.72
C PHE A 274 15.49 12.41 8.87
N TYR A 275 14.95 13.54 9.38
CA TYR A 275 14.06 14.41 8.63
C TYR A 275 14.70 14.88 7.33
N LYS A 276 15.95 15.34 7.38
CA LYS A 276 16.66 15.85 6.19
C LYS A 276 16.82 14.75 5.13
N CYS A 277 17.21 13.54 5.54
CA CYS A 277 17.32 12.40 4.63
C CYS A 277 15.99 12.05 3.98
N LEU A 278 14.88 12.06 4.74
CA LEU A 278 13.55 11.81 4.17
C LEU A 278 13.04 12.94 3.29
N GLU A 279 13.40 14.19 3.58
CA GLU A 279 13.09 15.32 2.70
C GLU A 279 13.82 15.20 1.35
N ASP A 280 15.10 14.84 1.36
CA ASP A 280 15.87 14.62 0.12
C ASP A 280 15.36 13.41 -0.66
N LEU A 281 15.10 12.29 0.02
CA LEU A 281 14.47 11.12 -0.60
C LEU A 281 13.11 11.49 -1.18
N SER A 282 12.29 12.24 -0.45
CA SER A 282 10.96 12.63 -0.93
C SER A 282 11.04 13.49 -2.18
N TRP A 283 12.00 14.42 -2.23
CA TRP A 283 12.21 15.29 -3.39
C TRP A 283 12.67 14.50 -4.61
N GLU A 284 13.64 13.60 -4.45
CA GLU A 284 14.13 12.74 -5.54
C GLU A 284 13.06 11.76 -6.02
N PHE A 285 12.36 11.09 -5.09
CA PHE A 285 11.30 10.15 -5.40
C PHE A 285 10.14 10.80 -6.15
N THR A 286 9.77 12.05 -5.84
CA THR A 286 8.78 12.82 -6.61
C THR A 286 9.13 12.90 -8.10
N GLY A 287 10.42 13.01 -8.46
CA GLY A 287 10.83 13.00 -9.86
C GLY A 287 10.60 11.66 -10.57
N TYR A 288 10.73 10.55 -9.84
CA TYR A 288 10.34 9.23 -10.34
C TYR A 288 8.82 9.05 -10.41
N VAL A 289 8.07 9.64 -9.48
CA VAL A 289 6.59 9.67 -9.53
C VAL A 289 6.12 10.42 -10.79
N SER A 290 6.74 11.55 -11.14
CA SER A 290 6.50 12.24 -12.42
C SER A 290 6.67 11.31 -13.61
N GLN A 291 7.84 10.68 -13.73
CA GLN A 291 8.14 9.77 -14.84
C GLN A 291 7.24 8.53 -14.87
N ALA A 292 6.86 8.01 -13.69
CA ALA A 292 5.89 6.93 -13.58
C ALA A 292 4.50 7.33 -14.08
N LEU A 293 4.13 8.61 -14.03
CA LEU A 293 2.92 9.15 -14.65
C LEU A 293 3.11 9.56 -16.12
N GLY A 294 4.29 9.30 -16.69
CA GLY A 294 4.63 9.68 -18.06
C GLY A 294 4.80 11.20 -18.26
N LEU A 295 5.04 11.91 -17.16
CA LEU A 295 5.34 13.34 -17.12
C LEU A 295 6.85 13.57 -17.18
N GLU A 296 7.25 14.80 -17.51
CA GLU A 296 8.65 15.21 -17.36
C GLU A 296 9.04 15.18 -15.88
N ALA A 297 10.30 14.84 -15.60
CA ALA A 297 10.77 14.50 -14.24
C ALA A 297 10.56 15.63 -13.20
N HIS A 298 10.36 16.87 -13.63
CA HIS A 298 10.18 18.02 -12.77
C HIS A 298 8.73 18.53 -12.68
N GLU A 299 7.78 17.99 -13.45
CA GLU A 299 6.43 18.58 -13.52
C GLU A 299 5.69 18.55 -12.18
N LEU A 300 5.78 17.46 -11.42
CA LEU A 300 5.15 17.39 -10.09
C LEU A 300 5.81 18.31 -9.06
N TYR A 301 6.99 18.88 -9.32
CA TYR A 301 7.57 19.91 -8.44
C TYR A 301 6.74 21.19 -8.38
N SER A 302 5.86 21.41 -9.37
CA SER A 302 4.85 22.49 -9.32
C SER A 302 3.84 22.36 -8.17
N LEU A 303 3.74 21.19 -7.53
CA LEU A 303 2.92 20.99 -6.33
C LEU A 303 3.59 21.47 -5.04
N PHE A 304 4.87 21.82 -5.11
CA PHE A 304 5.69 22.18 -3.96
C PHE A 304 6.10 23.66 -4.03
N ASP A 305 6.62 24.19 -2.92
CA ASP A 305 7.31 25.49 -2.96
C ASP A 305 8.60 25.36 -3.78
N SER A 306 8.79 26.29 -4.72
CA SER A 306 10.02 26.36 -5.54
C SER A 306 11.27 26.64 -4.69
N ASP A 307 11.10 27.40 -3.61
CA ASP A 307 12.09 27.56 -2.55
C ASP A 307 11.93 26.41 -1.55
N ARG A 308 12.85 25.44 -1.57
CA ARG A 308 12.84 24.28 -0.67
C ARG A 308 12.84 24.66 0.81
N SER A 309 13.37 25.84 1.17
CA SER A 309 13.36 26.36 2.54
C SER A 309 11.95 26.78 3.03
N LYS A 310 10.95 26.77 2.14
CA LYS A 310 9.53 27.00 2.45
C LYS A 310 8.66 25.74 2.47
N LEU A 311 9.22 24.57 2.15
CA LEU A 311 8.49 23.31 2.30
C LEU A 311 8.06 23.07 3.76
N GLN A 312 6.91 22.46 3.98
CA GLN A 312 6.45 22.07 5.32
C GLN A 312 6.22 20.58 5.50
N PRO A 313 7.18 19.70 5.14
CA PRO A 313 7.03 18.32 5.51
C PRO A 313 6.94 18.21 7.02
N ARG A 314 6.06 17.33 7.49
CA ARG A 314 5.87 17.08 8.92
C ARG A 314 6.24 15.66 9.23
N CYS A 315 6.88 15.44 10.36
CA CYS A 315 7.10 14.12 10.93
C CYS A 315 6.21 13.90 12.14
N LYS A 316 5.80 12.64 12.34
CA LYS A 316 5.12 12.15 13.54
C LYS A 316 5.83 10.91 14.05
N LEU A 317 6.40 10.97 15.25
CA LEU A 317 6.67 9.77 16.07
C LEU A 317 5.35 9.36 16.71
N MET A 318 5.03 8.08 16.69
CA MET A 318 3.78 7.56 17.26
C MET A 318 4.04 6.30 18.09
N SER A 319 3.39 6.22 19.24
CA SER A 319 3.32 5.06 20.11
C SER A 319 1.87 4.64 20.27
N TYR A 320 1.57 3.41 19.87
CA TYR A 320 0.25 2.79 20.05
C TYR A 320 0.33 1.86 21.25
N PRO A 321 -0.30 2.21 22.39
CA PRO A 321 -0.32 1.34 23.56
C PRO A 321 -1.08 0.04 23.25
N PRO A 322 -0.77 -1.05 23.97
CA PRO A 322 -1.53 -2.29 23.86
C PRO A 322 -2.98 -2.09 24.30
N SER A 323 -3.88 -2.84 23.67
CA SER A 323 -5.29 -2.90 24.07
C SER A 323 -5.41 -3.38 25.53
N PRO A 324 -6.37 -2.85 26.32
CA PRO A 324 -6.64 -3.37 27.66
C PRO A 324 -6.92 -4.89 27.64
N PRO A 325 -6.54 -5.64 28.70
CA PRO A 325 -6.89 -7.05 28.81
C PRO A 325 -8.40 -7.27 28.71
N GLY A 326 -8.82 -8.24 27.89
CA GLY A 326 -10.24 -8.58 27.70
C GLY A 326 -10.97 -7.77 26.63
N THR A 327 -10.30 -6.86 25.93
CA THR A 327 -10.89 -6.13 24.80
C THR A 327 -11.14 -7.11 23.63
N THR A 328 -12.39 -7.50 23.42
CA THR A 328 -12.82 -8.33 22.28
C THR A 328 -13.36 -7.45 21.16
N GLY A 329 -12.48 -7.05 20.24
CA GLY A 329 -12.82 -6.19 19.12
C GLY A 329 -11.60 -5.44 18.58
N ILE A 330 -11.72 -4.85 17.40
CA ILE A 330 -10.69 -3.99 16.81
C ILE A 330 -10.48 -2.80 17.76
N GLY A 331 -9.40 -2.83 18.54
CA GLY A 331 -8.91 -1.62 19.21
C GLY A 331 -8.53 -0.62 18.12
N SER A 332 -9.25 0.49 18.04
CA SER A 332 -9.05 1.50 17.00
C SER A 332 -7.81 2.33 17.33
N GLY A 333 -6.62 1.85 16.94
CA GLY A 333 -5.38 2.64 16.92
C GLY A 333 -5.62 3.96 16.17
N ILE A 334 -5.78 3.86 14.86
CA ILE A 334 -6.37 4.91 14.02
C ILE A 334 -7.39 4.26 13.08
N GLY A 335 -8.59 4.84 13.00
CA GLY A 335 -9.64 4.36 12.11
C GLY A 335 -9.28 4.46 10.62
N PRO A 336 -10.11 3.85 9.73
CA PRO A 336 -9.93 3.93 8.28
C PRO A 336 -9.81 5.36 7.77
N HIS A 337 -8.72 5.69 7.09
CA HIS A 337 -8.52 6.99 6.46
C HIS A 337 -7.54 6.95 5.29
N PRO A 338 -7.60 7.93 4.37
CA PRO A 338 -6.49 8.28 3.51
C PRO A 338 -5.62 9.36 4.17
N ASP A 339 -4.36 9.45 3.75
CA ASP A 339 -3.52 10.59 4.07
C ASP A 339 -3.87 11.82 3.21
N LYS A 340 -3.59 13.01 3.74
CA LYS A 340 -3.83 14.29 3.05
C LYS A 340 -2.60 14.86 2.34
N SER A 341 -1.42 14.33 2.64
CA SER A 341 -0.13 14.66 2.01
C SER A 341 -0.11 14.35 0.52
N ILE A 342 1.00 14.65 -0.15
CA ILE A 342 1.26 14.16 -1.52
C ILE A 342 1.74 12.70 -1.43
N LEU A 343 2.78 12.47 -0.65
CA LEU A 343 3.40 11.19 -0.32
C LEU A 343 3.65 11.11 1.18
N THR A 344 3.51 9.92 1.73
CA THR A 344 3.90 9.58 3.11
C THR A 344 4.98 8.51 3.08
N TYR A 345 5.99 8.65 3.95
CA TYR A 345 7.07 7.68 4.16
C TYR A 345 6.99 7.22 5.61
N LEU A 346 6.74 5.94 5.81
CA LEU A 346 6.49 5.34 7.11
C LEU A 346 7.57 4.32 7.44
N LEU A 347 8.28 4.57 8.54
CA LEU A 347 9.12 3.58 9.21
C LEU A 347 8.28 2.82 10.24
N GLN A 348 8.19 1.51 10.08
CA GLN A 348 7.60 0.61 11.08
C GLN A 348 8.68 0.19 12.08
N ALA A 349 8.85 0.96 13.15
CA ALA A 349 9.95 0.81 14.12
C ALA A 349 9.72 -0.29 15.18
N SER A 350 8.87 -1.28 14.88
CA SER A 350 8.54 -2.39 15.77
C SER A 350 7.84 -3.52 14.99
N GLU A 351 7.84 -4.73 15.55
CA GLU A 351 7.42 -5.97 14.87
C GLU A 351 5.89 -6.17 14.75
N GLN A 352 5.09 -5.31 15.37
CA GLN A 352 3.63 -5.45 15.45
C GLN A 352 2.96 -5.25 14.07
N ARG A 353 2.27 -6.29 13.62
CA ARG A 353 1.57 -6.37 12.32
C ARG A 353 0.14 -5.83 12.41
N VAL A 354 0.02 -4.52 12.61
CA VAL A 354 -1.28 -3.87 12.85
C VAL A 354 -1.62 -2.75 11.87
N LEU A 355 -0.77 -2.47 10.88
CA LEU A 355 -1.14 -1.63 9.74
C LEU A 355 -1.86 -2.49 8.70
N GLU A 356 -3.02 -2.01 8.25
CA GLU A 356 -3.81 -2.63 7.20
C GLU A 356 -4.25 -1.59 6.16
N VAL A 357 -4.29 -2.01 4.91
CA VAL A 357 -4.70 -1.20 3.75
C VAL A 357 -5.94 -1.83 3.13
N GLN A 358 -6.92 -1.02 2.75
CA GLN A 358 -8.14 -1.52 2.12
C GLN A 358 -7.97 -1.62 0.61
N ASN A 359 -8.10 -2.82 0.04
CA ASN A 359 -8.10 -3.02 -1.40
C ASN A 359 -9.42 -2.54 -2.04
N HIS A 360 -9.50 -2.57 -3.38
CA HIS A 360 -10.69 -2.05 -4.08
C HIS A 360 -11.93 -2.93 -3.91
N SER A 361 -11.79 -4.18 -3.43
CA SER A 361 -12.92 -5.03 -3.01
C SER A 361 -13.42 -4.71 -1.60
N GLY A 362 -12.73 -3.83 -0.87
CA GLY A 362 -13.05 -3.48 0.52
C GLY A 362 -12.38 -4.38 1.56
N ASP A 363 -11.57 -5.35 1.14
CA ASP A 363 -10.85 -6.26 2.04
C ASP A 363 -9.63 -5.57 2.64
N TRP A 364 -9.33 -5.89 3.90
CA TRP A 364 -8.15 -5.40 4.61
C TRP A 364 -6.94 -6.27 4.33
N VAL A 365 -5.95 -5.69 3.67
CA VAL A 365 -4.66 -6.30 3.32
C VAL A 365 -3.61 -5.91 4.38
N PRO A 366 -2.95 -6.88 5.03
CA PRO A 366 -1.95 -6.59 6.05
C PRO A 366 -0.67 -5.98 5.45
N VAL A 367 -0.05 -5.05 6.18
CA VAL A 367 1.23 -4.40 5.84
C VAL A 367 2.26 -4.71 6.94
N PRO A 368 2.80 -5.96 6.98
CA PRO A 368 3.72 -6.36 8.03
C PRO A 368 5.05 -5.59 7.96
N PRO A 369 5.73 -5.33 9.09
CA PRO A 369 7.07 -4.75 9.06
C PRO A 369 8.02 -5.59 8.20
N ILE A 370 8.79 -4.92 7.34
CA ILE A 370 9.90 -5.50 6.58
C ILE A 370 11.15 -4.68 6.92
N GLU A 371 12.16 -5.35 7.48
CA GLU A 371 13.42 -4.71 7.87
C GLU A 371 14.09 -4.00 6.68
N GLY A 372 14.65 -2.81 6.93
CA GLY A 372 15.34 -2.03 5.90
C GLY A 372 14.42 -1.41 4.83
N THR A 373 13.13 -1.28 5.12
CA THR A 373 12.17 -0.67 4.18
C THR A 373 11.42 0.51 4.80
N PHE A 374 11.02 1.45 3.93
CA PHE A 374 9.93 2.37 4.22
C PHE A 374 8.66 1.88 3.53
N VAL A 375 7.52 1.96 4.20
CA VAL A 375 6.22 1.93 3.53
C VAL A 375 5.97 3.31 2.95
N ILE A 376 5.70 3.40 1.65
CA ILE A 376 5.33 4.64 0.97
C ILE A 376 3.88 4.54 0.51
N ASN A 377 3.08 5.54 0.85
CA ASN A 377 1.71 5.65 0.35
C ASN A 377 1.42 7.02 -0.28
N LEU A 378 0.50 7.00 -1.22
CA LEU A 378 0.05 8.19 -1.93
C LEU A 378 -1.09 8.84 -1.16
N GLY A 379 -1.05 10.15 -1.01
CA GLY A 379 -2.06 10.91 -0.29
C GLY A 379 -3.06 11.60 -1.21
N ARG A 380 -4.10 12.17 -0.61
CA ARG A 380 -5.21 12.82 -1.31
C ARG A 380 -4.76 13.98 -2.18
N ALA A 381 -3.69 14.70 -1.83
CA ALA A 381 -3.20 15.78 -2.67
C ALA A 381 -2.78 15.24 -4.04
N LEU A 382 -2.01 14.15 -4.09
CA LEU A 382 -1.59 13.55 -5.36
C LEU A 382 -2.77 12.91 -6.12
N GLU A 383 -3.68 12.24 -5.41
CA GLU A 383 -4.91 11.71 -6.03
C GLU A 383 -5.75 12.83 -6.68
N THR A 384 -5.93 13.95 -6.01
CA THR A 384 -6.67 15.12 -6.53
C THR A 384 -5.94 15.76 -7.70
N ALA A 385 -4.64 16.04 -7.58
CA ALA A 385 -3.84 16.64 -8.65
C ALA A 385 -3.81 15.79 -9.92
N THR A 386 -3.83 14.47 -9.77
CA THR A 386 -3.82 13.50 -10.88
C THR A 386 -5.22 13.03 -11.28
N GLN A 387 -6.28 13.65 -10.73
CA GLN A 387 -7.68 13.33 -11.04
C GLN A 387 -8.00 11.82 -10.92
N LYS A 388 -7.55 11.21 -9.83
CA LYS A 388 -7.65 9.77 -9.51
C LYS A 388 -6.86 8.84 -10.43
N ILE A 389 -5.87 9.30 -11.20
CA ILE A 389 -4.91 8.36 -11.83
C ILE A 389 -4.15 7.61 -10.74
N THR A 390 -3.68 8.32 -9.73
CA THR A 390 -3.16 7.70 -8.51
C THR A 390 -4.27 7.46 -7.50
N LYS A 391 -4.06 6.55 -6.55
CA LYS A 391 -5.04 6.23 -5.51
C LYS A 391 -4.51 6.59 -4.13
N ALA A 392 -5.28 7.39 -3.39
CA ALA A 392 -5.05 7.64 -1.98
C ALA A 392 -5.75 6.55 -1.15
N THR A 393 -5.06 5.42 -0.99
CA THR A 393 -5.70 4.21 -0.46
C THR A 393 -6.00 4.33 1.03
N ILE A 394 -7.19 3.86 1.39
CA ILE A 394 -7.66 3.84 2.78
C ILE A 394 -6.81 2.85 3.57
N HIS A 395 -6.35 3.27 4.73
CA HIS A 395 -5.59 2.43 5.65
C HIS A 395 -6.02 2.68 7.10
N ARG A 396 -5.70 1.74 7.98
CA ARG A 396 -5.99 1.82 9.42
C ARG A 396 -4.86 1.21 10.23
N VAL A 397 -4.80 1.58 11.51
CA VAL A 397 -3.87 0.97 12.47
C VAL A 397 -4.70 0.35 13.59
N LEU A 398 -4.52 -0.94 13.83
CA LEU A 398 -5.11 -1.64 14.97
C LEU A 398 -4.25 -1.43 16.21
N SER A 399 -4.85 -1.45 17.39
CA SER A 399 -4.10 -1.47 18.65
C SER A 399 -3.41 -2.84 18.83
N PRO A 400 -2.12 -2.87 19.21
CA PRO A 400 -1.41 -4.13 19.43
C PRO A 400 -1.94 -4.88 20.66
N VAL A 401 -1.64 -6.18 20.75
CA VAL A 401 -2.17 -7.05 21.82
C VAL A 401 -1.35 -6.97 23.11
N LYS A 402 -0.02 -6.86 23.00
CA LYS A 402 0.88 -7.03 24.14
C LYS A 402 1.83 -5.86 24.33
N ASP A 403 2.74 -5.68 23.39
CA ASP A 403 3.78 -4.66 23.46
C ASP A 403 3.40 -3.47 22.56
N PRO A 404 3.75 -2.21 22.94
CA PRO A 404 3.44 -1.04 22.12
C PRO A 404 4.00 -1.16 20.70
N ARG A 405 3.29 -0.56 19.74
CA ARG A 405 3.80 -0.37 18.38
C ARG A 405 4.38 1.02 18.26
N TYR A 406 5.56 1.12 17.67
CA TYR A 406 6.20 2.37 17.31
C TYR A 406 6.22 2.56 15.79
N SER A 407 5.97 3.80 15.35
CA SER A 407 6.11 4.17 13.96
C SER A 407 6.51 5.62 13.79
N ILE A 408 7.28 5.91 12.75
CA ILE A 408 7.72 7.26 12.40
C ILE A 408 7.22 7.55 10.99
N ALA A 409 6.38 8.56 10.82
CA ALA A 409 5.83 8.94 9.53
C ALA A 409 6.32 10.32 9.12
N PHE A 410 6.85 10.46 7.91
CA PHE A 410 7.15 11.72 7.24
C PHE A 410 6.08 11.98 6.18
N PHE A 411 5.46 13.15 6.23
CA PHE A 411 4.40 13.58 5.33
C PHE A 411 4.94 14.72 4.47
N SER A 412 5.05 14.50 3.16
CA SER A 412 5.35 15.59 2.23
C SER A 412 4.16 16.55 2.11
N SER A 413 4.44 17.84 1.91
CA SER A 413 3.44 18.89 1.90
C SER A 413 3.31 19.54 0.52
N LEU A 414 2.09 19.93 0.16
CA LEU A 414 1.88 20.92 -0.90
C LEU A 414 2.57 22.23 -0.53
N GLY A 415 2.99 22.99 -1.54
CA GLY A 415 3.38 24.38 -1.34
C GLY A 415 2.20 25.18 -0.78
N MET A 416 2.43 26.05 0.19
CA MET A 416 1.32 26.67 0.95
C MET A 416 0.43 27.58 0.10
N ASP A 417 0.98 28.20 -0.94
CA ASP A 417 0.24 29.07 -1.86
C ASP A 417 -0.47 28.30 -2.98
N ILE A 418 -0.23 26.99 -3.10
CA ILE A 418 -0.82 26.16 -4.16
C ILE A 418 -2.33 26.00 -3.93
N ARG A 419 -3.10 26.25 -4.99
CA ARG A 419 -4.51 25.86 -5.12
C ARG A 419 -4.55 24.66 -6.03
N ILE A 420 -4.80 23.47 -5.49
CA ILE A 420 -4.58 22.23 -6.24
C ILE A 420 -5.48 22.10 -7.48
N ALA A 421 -6.67 22.72 -7.45
CA ALA A 421 -7.57 22.76 -8.60
C ALA A 421 -7.04 23.62 -9.77
N GLU A 422 -6.04 24.47 -9.55
CA GLU A 422 -5.40 25.30 -10.57
C GLU A 422 -4.18 24.62 -11.22
N VAL A 423 -3.62 23.59 -10.57
CA VAL A 423 -2.50 22.81 -11.13
C VAL A 423 -3.06 21.74 -12.08
N LYS A 424 -2.61 21.76 -13.34
CA LYS A 424 -3.04 20.82 -14.38
C LYS A 424 -1.84 20.08 -14.94
N PHE A 425 -2.04 18.79 -15.16
CA PHE A 425 -1.08 17.91 -15.79
C PHE A 425 -1.74 17.25 -17.00
N GLU A 426 -0.97 17.09 -18.07
CA GLU A 426 -1.38 16.36 -19.26
C GLU A 426 -0.74 14.97 -19.21
N PHE A 427 -1.57 13.93 -19.10
CA PHE A 427 -1.10 12.55 -18.97
C PHE A 427 -1.15 11.83 -20.33
N PRO A 428 -0.14 11.02 -20.67
CA PRO A 428 -0.16 10.24 -21.91
C PRO A 428 -1.28 9.19 -21.90
N GLN A 429 -1.75 8.84 -23.10
CA GLN A 429 -2.87 7.90 -23.28
C GLN A 429 -2.64 6.54 -22.58
N GLU A 430 -1.40 6.05 -22.55
CA GLU A 430 -1.05 4.81 -21.84
C GLU A 430 -1.45 4.86 -20.35
N VAL A 431 -1.18 5.96 -19.67
CA VAL A 431 -1.48 6.13 -18.24
C VAL A 431 -2.98 6.28 -18.02
N LEU A 432 -3.67 6.98 -18.92
CA LEU A 432 -5.14 7.10 -18.92
C LEU A 432 -5.82 5.74 -19.14
N ASP A 433 -5.28 4.91 -20.04
CA ASP A 433 -5.77 3.56 -20.31
C ASP A 433 -5.56 2.64 -19.11
N MET A 434 -4.42 2.75 -18.41
CA MET A 434 -4.18 2.01 -17.17
C MET A 434 -5.16 2.40 -16.06
N LYS A 435 -5.43 3.70 -15.88
CA LYS A 435 -6.48 4.19 -14.97
C LYS A 435 -7.83 3.59 -15.34
N LYS A 436 -8.21 3.66 -16.62
CA LYS A 436 -9.49 3.14 -17.12
C LYS A 436 -9.61 1.63 -16.87
N ALA A 437 -8.58 0.86 -17.17
CA ALA A 437 -8.57 -0.59 -16.96
C ALA A 437 -8.71 -0.97 -15.48
N ARG A 438 -8.08 -0.20 -14.58
CA ARG A 438 -8.31 -0.35 -13.13
C ARG A 438 -9.75 -0.03 -12.78
N ASP A 439 -10.27 1.14 -13.15
CA ASP A 439 -11.61 1.59 -12.76
C ASP A 439 -12.70 0.62 -13.29
N GLU A 440 -12.52 0.06 -14.49
CA GLU A 440 -13.38 -0.99 -15.04
C GLU A 440 -13.31 -2.29 -14.23
N ARG A 441 -12.09 -2.71 -13.84
CA ARG A 441 -11.87 -3.91 -13.02
C ARG A 441 -12.48 -3.79 -11.62
N THR A 442 -12.33 -2.62 -10.99
CA THR A 442 -12.80 -2.34 -9.63
C THR A 442 -14.26 -1.90 -9.59
N GLY A 443 -14.87 -1.64 -10.75
CA GLY A 443 -16.22 -1.09 -10.85
C GLY A 443 -16.34 0.35 -10.32
N ASP A 444 -15.22 1.10 -10.24
CA ASP A 444 -15.23 2.51 -9.82
C ASP A 444 -15.84 3.38 -10.92
N LYS A 445 -17.10 3.75 -10.74
CA LYS A 445 -17.83 4.65 -11.65
C LYS A 445 -17.81 6.11 -11.18
N THR A 446 -16.98 6.45 -10.19
CA THR A 446 -17.02 7.76 -9.55
C THR A 446 -16.35 8.82 -10.40
N GLU A 447 -17.16 9.73 -10.97
CA GLU A 447 -16.65 10.93 -11.62
C GLU A 447 -15.77 11.73 -10.64
N PHE A 448 -14.63 12.22 -11.11
CA PHE A 448 -13.77 13.08 -10.30
C PHE A 448 -14.34 14.50 -10.26
N LYS A 449 -14.43 15.06 -9.06
CA LYS A 449 -14.86 16.45 -8.83
C LYS A 449 -13.96 17.08 -7.77
N TYR A 450 -13.48 18.28 -8.07
CA TYR A 450 -12.83 19.12 -7.08
C TYR A 450 -13.82 19.54 -6.00
N ARG A 451 -13.34 19.65 -4.78
CA ARG A 451 -14.06 20.18 -3.62
C ARG A 451 -13.78 21.67 -3.49
N ASP A 452 -14.60 22.39 -2.74
CA ASP A 452 -14.37 23.82 -2.47
C ASP A 452 -12.99 24.08 -1.83
N SER A 453 -12.51 23.15 -1.00
CA SER A 453 -11.17 23.20 -0.42
C SER A 453 -10.05 23.17 -1.46
N ASP A 454 -10.28 22.54 -2.61
CA ASP A 454 -9.26 22.36 -3.64
C ASP A 454 -8.98 23.66 -4.42
N TYR A 455 -9.89 24.65 -4.32
CA TYR A 455 -9.73 26.00 -4.86
C TYR A 455 -9.12 26.98 -3.86
N ARG A 456 -8.90 26.57 -2.61
CA ARG A 456 -8.27 27.39 -1.55
C ARG A 456 -6.76 27.16 -1.51
N LYS A 457 -6.01 28.12 -0.98
CA LYS A 457 -4.57 27.93 -0.74
C LYS A 457 -4.37 26.78 0.22
N ALA A 458 -3.45 25.87 -0.10
CA ALA A 458 -3.18 24.69 0.72
C ALA A 458 -2.86 25.07 2.18
N GLY A 459 -2.12 26.16 2.40
CA GLY A 459 -1.81 26.67 3.74
C GLY A 459 -3.06 27.00 4.57
N GLU A 460 -4.07 27.63 3.96
CA GLU A 460 -5.35 27.94 4.63
C GLU A 460 -6.12 26.68 5.00
N VAL A 461 -6.15 25.69 4.10
CA VAL A 461 -6.84 24.42 4.32
C VAL A 461 -6.17 23.63 5.45
N VAL A 462 -4.83 23.58 5.44
CA VAL A 462 -4.05 22.91 6.49
C VAL A 462 -4.22 23.63 7.83
N LEU A 463 -4.20 24.96 7.84
CA LEU A 463 -4.43 25.72 9.07
C LEU A 463 -5.83 25.44 9.64
N ASP A 464 -6.89 25.54 8.83
CA ASP A 464 -8.27 25.26 9.28
C ASP A 464 -8.40 23.88 9.92
N GLU A 465 -7.70 22.88 9.37
CA GLU A 465 -7.65 21.55 9.97
C GLU A 465 -6.93 21.56 11.33
N LYS A 466 -5.75 22.17 11.42
CA LYS A 466 -5.00 22.26 12.67
C LYS A 466 -5.75 22.98 13.77
N ILE A 467 -6.48 24.04 13.40
CA ILE A 467 -7.35 24.77 14.30
C ILE A 467 -8.42 23.85 14.89
N LYS A 468 -9.07 23.04 14.04
CA LYS A 468 -10.12 22.10 14.47
C LYS A 468 -9.58 20.94 15.32
N THR A 469 -8.40 20.40 14.99
CA THR A 469 -7.86 19.20 15.65
C THR A 469 -7.04 19.51 16.90
N HIS A 470 -6.60 20.76 17.10
CA HIS A 470 -5.74 21.17 18.22
C HIS A 470 -6.25 22.47 18.89
N PRO A 471 -7.43 22.44 19.51
CA PRO A 471 -8.07 23.64 20.09
C PRO A 471 -7.26 24.28 21.22
N MET A 472 -6.45 23.53 21.98
CA MET A 472 -5.58 24.11 23.03
C MET A 472 -4.49 25.01 22.45
N ALA A 473 -3.74 24.53 21.45
CA ALA A 473 -2.76 25.34 20.74
C ALA A 473 -3.43 26.54 20.02
N THR A 474 -4.63 26.32 19.49
CA THR A 474 -5.43 27.33 18.83
C THR A 474 -5.81 28.47 19.78
N LEU A 475 -6.34 28.14 20.97
CA LEU A 475 -6.72 29.13 21.97
C LEU A 475 -5.54 30.03 22.34
N GLN A 476 -4.35 29.45 22.46
CA GLN A 476 -3.15 30.17 22.87
C GLN A 476 -2.54 31.05 21.76
N PHE A 477 -2.47 30.55 20.51
CA PHE A 477 -1.70 31.21 19.45
C PHE A 477 -2.54 31.79 18.30
N TYR A 478 -3.82 31.46 18.24
CA TYR A 478 -4.76 31.87 17.19
C TYR A 478 -6.13 32.26 17.78
N PRO A 479 -6.21 33.17 18.76
CA PRO A 479 -7.46 33.44 19.51
C PRO A 479 -8.63 33.86 18.61
N ALA A 480 -8.39 34.69 17.60
CA ALA A 480 -9.45 35.09 16.67
C ALA A 480 -10.02 33.93 15.84
N LEU A 481 -9.18 32.94 15.48
CA LEU A 481 -9.64 31.72 14.82
C LEU A 481 -10.29 30.76 15.82
N PHE A 482 -9.81 30.72 17.06
CA PHE A 482 -10.44 29.95 18.13
C PHE A 482 -11.92 30.32 18.28
N ASP A 483 -12.22 31.61 18.46
CA ASP A 483 -13.58 32.11 18.65
C ASP A 483 -14.49 31.78 17.45
N LYS A 484 -13.93 31.80 16.24
CA LYS A 484 -14.64 31.45 15.01
C LYS A 484 -15.01 29.97 14.93
N PHE A 485 -14.08 29.08 15.29
CA PHE A 485 -14.27 27.63 15.15
C PHE A 485 -14.89 26.97 16.39
N PHE A 486 -14.75 27.60 17.56
CA PHE A 486 -15.21 27.12 18.85
C PHE A 486 -16.02 28.20 19.58
N PRO A 487 -17.15 28.67 19.01
CA PRO A 487 -17.94 29.77 19.58
C PRO A 487 -18.54 29.46 20.96
N ASN A 488 -18.58 28.18 21.35
CA ASN A 488 -19.06 27.70 22.65
C ASN A 488 -17.93 27.35 23.62
N GLY A 489 -16.69 27.77 23.33
CA GLY A 489 -15.50 27.42 24.11
C GLY A 489 -14.94 26.03 23.80
N LEU A 490 -14.03 25.56 24.65
CA LEU A 490 -13.32 24.29 24.45
C LEU A 490 -14.29 23.09 24.42
N PRO A 491 -14.04 22.09 23.57
CA PRO A 491 -14.75 20.82 23.62
C PRO A 491 -14.70 20.19 25.02
N ALA A 492 -15.83 19.67 25.51
CA ALA A 492 -15.97 19.18 26.89
C ALA A 492 -14.90 18.14 27.31
N HIS A 493 -14.45 17.29 26.39
CA HIS A 493 -13.41 16.28 26.66
C HIS A 493 -12.01 16.87 26.93
N LEU A 494 -11.79 18.15 26.59
CA LEU A 494 -10.51 18.85 26.81
C LEU A 494 -10.54 19.78 28.02
N VAL A 495 -11.73 20.08 28.57
CA VAL A 495 -11.89 20.92 29.78
C VAL A 495 -11.49 20.16 31.05
N ALA A 496 -11.43 18.83 31.00
CA ALA A 496 -11.17 17.95 32.14
C ALA A 496 -9.69 17.57 32.36
N HIS A 497 -8.78 18.11 31.55
CA HIS A 497 -7.34 17.84 31.54
C HIS A 497 -6.55 19.14 31.64
#